data_AF-A0A837KFV3-F1
#
_entry.id   AF-A0A837KFV3-F1
#
_cell.length_a   1.000
_cell.length_b   1.000
_cell.length_c   1.000
_cell.angle_alpha   90.00
_cell.angle_beta   90.00
_cell.angle_gamma   90.00
#
_symmetry.space_group_name_H-M   'P 1'
#
loop_
_entity.id
_entity.type
_entity.pdbx_description
1 polymer ?
#
loop_
_entity_poly.entity_id
_entity_poly.type
_entity_poly.pdbx_seq_one_letter_code
_entity_poly.pdbx_strand_id
1 'polypeptide(L)'
;MKFVKRNWKGTRNILGLVLMLGIIFSGHSFVQAEDSEYTDNVIPVMTGETTPSGHAFSSSKLWDAFYPWKAFDHNPNTGWYATVLPGALEYEFPTPQKIEKYSITYWNENTAPANWTFDGWNGTEWVQLDKQTNIRNWYTIPSKKQEFSFSNDNAYIKYRLNITASVFAQGNASIIAELEMFEKNNPGTDPGTDPGTDPGTDPGTDPGTDPEPTGDNALLVIKMLSGLEKEFELTASEVQDFIDWYNGRADGRGKETYMFDKDFNKGPFTSRKDYVTFSKIQSFEVMEYTK
;
A
#
# COMPACT_ATOMS: atom_id res chain seq x y z
N MET A 1 -83.24 -35.84 -17.46
CA MET A 1 -82.56 -37.12 -17.79
C MET A 1 -81.64 -37.49 -16.63
N LYS A 2 -81.58 -38.78 -16.29
CA LYS A 2 -81.21 -39.35 -14.98
C LYS A 2 -79.78 -39.05 -14.49
N PHE A 3 -79.67 -38.92 -13.17
CA PHE A 3 -78.47 -39.05 -12.34
C PHE A 3 -77.63 -40.29 -12.67
N VAL A 4 -76.30 -40.15 -12.63
CA VAL A 4 -75.40 -41.16 -12.02
C VAL A 4 -74.23 -40.45 -11.32
N LYS A 5 -74.25 -40.52 -9.98
CA LYS A 5 -73.08 -40.35 -9.11
C LYS A 5 -72.19 -41.58 -9.27
N ARG A 6 -70.86 -41.41 -9.23
CA ARG A 6 -69.97 -42.50 -8.83
C ARG A 6 -68.87 -41.97 -7.92
N ASN A 7 -69.06 -42.30 -6.64
CA ASN A 7 -68.10 -42.12 -5.55
C ASN A 7 -66.93 -43.09 -5.72
N TRP A 8 -65.73 -42.66 -5.34
CA TRP A 8 -64.66 -43.55 -4.90
C TRP A 8 -64.17 -43.09 -3.51
N LYS A 9 -64.16 -44.01 -2.56
CA LYS A 9 -63.75 -43.85 -1.15
C LYS A 9 -62.23 -43.86 -1.02
N GLY A 10 -61.69 -42.99 -0.17
CA GLY A 10 -60.26 -42.84 0.02
C GLY A 10 -59.59 -43.79 1.01
N THR A 11 -58.34 -43.45 1.32
CA THR A 11 -57.66 -43.74 2.58
C THR A 11 -56.74 -42.55 2.88
N ARG A 12 -56.87 -42.03 4.10
CA ARG A 12 -56.01 -41.00 4.69
C ARG A 12 -54.77 -41.70 5.26
N ASN A 13 -53.59 -41.19 4.95
CA ASN A 13 -52.41 -41.32 5.81
C ASN A 13 -51.89 -39.90 6.13
N ILE A 14 -51.48 -39.78 7.39
CA ILE A 14 -51.22 -38.57 8.17
C ILE A 14 -49.77 -38.10 7.92
N LEU A 15 -49.44 -36.91 8.44
CA LEU A 15 -48.15 -36.21 8.55
C LEU A 15 -47.86 -35.25 7.39
N GLY A 16 -47.58 -33.96 7.59
CA GLY A 16 -47.44 -33.16 8.80
C GLY A 16 -47.24 -31.71 8.37
N LEU A 17 -47.91 -30.78 9.05
CA LEU A 17 -47.78 -29.35 8.86
C LEU A 17 -46.41 -28.92 9.41
N VAL A 18 -45.49 -28.46 8.56
CA VAL A 18 -44.29 -27.76 9.03
C VAL A 18 -44.40 -26.30 8.61
N LEU A 19 -44.77 -25.49 9.59
CA LEU A 19 -44.66 -24.05 9.57
C LEU A 19 -43.17 -23.72 9.81
N MET A 20 -42.38 -23.55 8.75
CA MET A 20 -41.03 -22.96 8.92
C MET A 20 -41.15 -21.45 8.86
N LEU A 21 -40.93 -20.81 10.02
CA LEU A 21 -40.53 -19.41 10.09
C LEU A 21 -39.26 -19.25 9.26
N GLY A 22 -39.33 -18.45 8.19
CA GLY A 22 -38.15 -17.94 7.52
C GLY A 22 -37.44 -16.97 8.46
N ILE A 23 -36.35 -17.42 9.06
CA ILE A 23 -35.36 -16.51 9.65
C ILE A 23 -34.71 -15.80 8.46
N ILE A 24 -35.04 -14.53 8.31
CA ILE A 24 -34.35 -13.60 7.43
C ILE A 24 -32.96 -13.43 8.03
N PHE A 25 -32.00 -14.25 7.60
CA PHE A 25 -30.60 -13.83 7.65
C PHE A 25 -30.45 -12.84 6.51
N SER A 26 -30.46 -11.55 6.86
CA SER A 26 -29.93 -10.49 6.03
C SER A 26 -28.51 -10.90 5.64
N GLY A 27 -28.39 -11.40 4.42
CA GLY A 27 -27.11 -11.63 3.76
C GLY A 27 -26.37 -10.32 3.77
N HIS A 28 -25.50 -10.15 4.76
CA HIS A 28 -24.37 -9.26 4.63
C HIS A 28 -23.57 -9.88 3.49
N SER A 29 -23.68 -9.27 2.31
CA SER A 29 -22.71 -9.50 1.26
C SER A 29 -21.35 -9.24 1.89
N PHE A 30 -20.58 -10.29 2.13
CA PHE A 30 -19.16 -10.13 2.33
C PHE A 30 -18.65 -9.62 0.98
N VAL A 31 -18.59 -8.30 0.85
CA VAL A 31 -17.75 -7.66 -0.14
C VAL A 31 -16.34 -8.02 0.30
N GLN A 32 -15.83 -9.12 -0.24
CA GLN A 32 -14.40 -9.33 -0.25
C GLN A 32 -13.87 -8.15 -1.06
N ALA A 33 -13.19 -7.20 -0.40
CA ALA A 33 -12.47 -6.16 -1.11
C ALA A 33 -11.53 -6.89 -2.06
N GLU A 34 -11.65 -6.65 -3.37
CA GLU A 34 -10.63 -7.12 -4.30
C GLU A 34 -9.32 -6.46 -3.87
N ASP A 35 -8.32 -7.25 -3.50
CA ASP A 35 -6.98 -6.73 -3.28
C ASP A 35 -6.53 -6.09 -4.60
N SER A 36 -6.21 -4.80 -4.57
CA SER A 36 -5.62 -4.11 -5.73
C SER A 36 -4.37 -4.87 -6.18
N GLU A 37 -4.15 -5.06 -7.48
CA GLU A 37 -2.95 -5.73 -8.00
C GLU A 37 -1.65 -4.98 -7.62
N TYR A 38 -1.76 -3.68 -7.33
CA TYR A 38 -0.64 -2.80 -7.00
C TYR A 38 -0.87 -2.08 -5.67
N THR A 39 0.21 -1.67 -5.03
CA THR A 39 0.18 -0.77 -3.86
C THR A 39 -0.47 0.57 -4.21
N ASP A 40 -0.70 1.41 -3.19
CA ASP A 40 -0.83 2.86 -3.40
C ASP A 40 0.51 3.47 -3.85
N ASN A 41 0.52 4.78 -4.16
CA ASN A 41 1.74 5.49 -4.54
C ASN A 41 2.79 5.37 -3.43
N VAL A 42 3.98 4.85 -3.76
CA VAL A 42 5.06 4.66 -2.80
C VAL A 42 5.92 5.91 -2.59
N ILE A 43 5.71 6.95 -3.40
CA ILE A 43 6.34 8.26 -3.19
C ILE A 43 5.49 9.05 -2.18
N PRO A 44 6.07 9.50 -1.05
CA PRO A 44 5.35 10.32 -0.08
C PRO A 44 4.93 11.67 -0.68
N VAL A 45 4.00 12.35 -0.03
CA VAL A 45 3.61 13.72 -0.39
C VAL A 45 4.81 14.65 -0.17
N MET A 46 5.49 15.04 -1.24
CA MET A 46 6.69 15.88 -1.17
C MET A 46 6.34 17.33 -0.83
N THR A 47 7.15 17.95 0.03
CA THR A 47 7.04 19.38 0.40
C THR A 47 8.32 20.17 0.10
N GLY A 48 9.35 19.49 -0.40
CA GLY A 48 10.61 20.03 -0.85
C GLY A 48 11.39 18.97 -1.62
N GLU A 49 12.58 19.29 -2.11
CA GLU A 49 13.38 18.35 -2.92
C GLU A 49 13.79 17.09 -2.13
N THR A 50 13.95 17.18 -0.80
CA THR A 50 14.35 16.04 0.04
C THR A 50 13.40 15.77 1.20
N THR A 51 12.19 16.33 1.18
CA THR A 51 11.27 16.33 2.32
C THR A 51 9.89 15.84 1.89
N PRO A 52 9.27 14.89 2.61
CA PRO A 52 9.65 14.34 3.92
C PRO A 52 10.71 13.23 3.87
N SER A 53 10.89 12.58 2.73
CA SER A 53 11.83 11.48 2.56
C SER A 53 12.16 11.29 1.09
N GLY A 54 13.30 10.68 0.77
CA GLY A 54 13.80 10.54 -0.59
C GLY A 54 14.34 11.86 -1.16
N HIS A 55 14.58 11.89 -2.47
CA HIS A 55 15.10 13.05 -3.17
C HIS A 55 14.52 13.16 -4.59
N ALA A 56 13.76 14.23 -4.84
CA ALA A 56 13.24 14.60 -6.15
C ALA A 56 14.27 15.48 -6.88
N PHE A 57 14.70 15.03 -8.04
CA PHE A 57 15.67 15.71 -8.89
C PHE A 57 15.15 15.80 -10.33
N SER A 58 15.67 16.72 -11.13
CA SER A 58 15.38 16.73 -12.57
C SER A 58 16.47 17.42 -13.37
N SER A 59 16.41 17.26 -14.68
CA SER A 59 17.29 17.94 -15.63
C SER A 59 17.01 19.45 -15.78
N SER A 60 15.94 19.98 -15.17
CA SER A 60 15.57 21.40 -15.30
C SER A 60 14.84 21.92 -14.07
N LYS A 61 15.32 23.06 -13.55
CA LYS A 61 14.75 23.72 -12.37
C LYS A 61 14.29 25.12 -12.76
N LEU A 62 12.99 25.34 -12.67
CA LEU A 62 12.35 26.63 -12.93
C LEU A 62 11.66 27.14 -11.66
N TRP A 63 11.25 28.42 -11.66
CA TRP A 63 10.48 29.16 -10.62
C TRP A 63 9.63 28.29 -9.68
N ASP A 64 9.36 28.76 -8.47
CA ASP A 64 8.78 27.98 -7.35
C ASP A 64 7.58 27.06 -7.66
N ALA A 65 6.74 27.38 -8.65
CA ALA A 65 5.60 26.55 -9.05
C ALA A 65 5.99 25.28 -9.87
N PHE A 66 7.23 25.20 -10.38
CA PHE A 66 7.68 24.17 -11.32
C PHE A 66 8.95 23.41 -10.89
N TYR A 67 9.22 23.35 -9.58
CA TYR A 67 10.31 22.54 -9.05
C TYR A 67 10.06 21.04 -9.20
N PRO A 68 11.11 20.19 -9.23
CA PRO A 68 10.97 18.76 -9.46
C PRO A 68 10.02 18.08 -8.47
N TRP A 69 10.13 18.43 -7.19
CA TRP A 69 9.30 17.88 -6.12
C TRP A 69 7.80 18.18 -6.27
N LYS A 70 7.44 19.18 -7.08
CA LYS A 70 6.04 19.51 -7.38
C LYS A 70 5.34 18.49 -8.26
N ALA A 71 6.07 17.59 -8.91
CA ALA A 71 5.47 16.44 -9.60
C ALA A 71 5.28 15.23 -8.67
N PHE A 72 5.53 15.40 -7.37
CA PHE A 72 5.45 14.37 -6.35
C PHE A 72 4.70 14.89 -5.10
N ASP A 73 4.02 16.03 -5.17
CA ASP A 73 3.31 16.65 -4.04
C ASP A 73 1.82 16.27 -3.96
N HIS A 74 1.40 15.32 -4.80
CA HIS A 74 0.05 14.75 -4.87
C HIS A 74 -1.03 15.83 -5.14
N ASN A 75 -0.62 16.94 -5.75
CA ASN A 75 -1.49 18.03 -6.15
C ASN A 75 -1.45 18.21 -7.68
N PRO A 76 -2.52 17.84 -8.40
CA PRO A 76 -2.55 17.89 -9.86
C PRO A 76 -2.55 19.30 -10.46
N ASN A 77 -2.50 20.35 -9.62
CA ASN A 77 -2.41 21.75 -10.01
C ASN A 77 -1.00 22.33 -9.84
N THR A 78 -0.04 21.53 -9.38
CA THR A 78 1.39 21.79 -9.41
C THR A 78 2.07 20.77 -10.31
N GLY A 79 3.36 20.93 -10.58
CA GLY A 79 4.07 19.97 -11.43
C GLY A 79 5.50 20.39 -11.73
N TRP A 80 6.20 19.56 -12.48
CA TRP A 80 7.53 19.86 -13.00
C TRP A 80 7.46 20.24 -14.49
N TYR A 81 8.27 21.21 -14.89
CA TYR A 81 8.37 21.69 -16.28
C TYR A 81 9.75 21.40 -16.87
N ALA A 82 9.82 20.44 -17.79
CA ALA A 82 10.92 20.24 -18.73
C ALA A 82 10.92 21.31 -19.84
N THR A 83 11.79 22.32 -19.77
CA THR A 83 11.84 23.42 -20.76
C THR A 83 12.37 23.03 -22.13
N VAL A 84 13.19 21.99 -22.18
CA VAL A 84 13.81 21.44 -23.40
C VAL A 84 13.80 19.93 -23.26
N LEU A 85 13.55 19.21 -24.37
CA LEU A 85 13.64 17.76 -24.40
C LEU A 85 14.92 17.31 -25.15
N PRO A 86 15.59 16.24 -24.68
CA PRO A 86 15.15 15.34 -23.61
C PRO A 86 15.22 15.95 -22.21
N GLY A 87 14.23 15.64 -21.39
CA GLY A 87 14.12 16.09 -20.00
C GLY A 87 13.84 14.91 -19.08
N ALA A 88 14.53 14.85 -17.95
CA ALA A 88 14.40 13.76 -16.98
C ALA A 88 13.84 14.28 -15.66
N LEU A 89 12.80 13.62 -15.15
CA LEU A 89 12.30 13.77 -13.78
C LEU A 89 12.68 12.51 -13.00
N GLU A 90 13.37 12.69 -11.88
CA GLU A 90 13.99 11.61 -11.13
C GLU A 90 13.50 11.61 -9.69
N TYR A 91 13.37 10.41 -9.13
CA TYR A 91 13.13 10.21 -7.71
C TYR A 91 14.09 9.17 -7.16
N GLU A 92 14.78 9.52 -6.07
CA GLU A 92 15.64 8.64 -5.30
C GLU A 92 14.95 8.29 -3.98
N PHE A 93 14.67 7.00 -3.79
CA PHE A 93 14.09 6.46 -2.57
C PHE A 93 15.15 6.32 -1.47
N PRO A 94 14.75 6.35 -0.18
CA PRO A 94 15.66 6.05 0.93
C PRO A 94 16.17 4.60 0.92
N THR A 95 15.36 3.67 0.42
CA THR A 95 15.69 2.26 0.25
C THR A 95 15.24 1.79 -1.12
N PRO A 96 15.92 0.80 -1.74
CA PRO A 96 15.49 0.25 -3.03
C PRO A 96 14.03 -0.20 -3.00
N GLN A 97 13.25 0.21 -3.99
CA GLN A 97 11.86 -0.20 -4.22
C GLN A 97 11.79 -1.04 -5.49
N LYS A 98 10.83 -1.96 -5.61
CA LYS A 98 10.62 -2.74 -6.85
C LYS A 98 9.37 -2.22 -7.57
N ILE A 99 9.55 -1.14 -8.31
CA ILE A 99 8.47 -0.50 -9.07
C ILE A 99 8.12 -1.35 -10.30
N GLU A 100 6.82 -1.60 -10.48
CA GLU A 100 6.23 -2.37 -11.59
C GLU A 100 5.05 -1.64 -12.25
N LYS A 101 4.66 -0.48 -11.71
CA LYS A 101 3.71 0.42 -12.33
C LYS A 101 4.08 1.87 -12.02
N TYR A 102 3.85 2.76 -12.98
CA TYR A 102 3.88 4.20 -12.74
C TYR A 102 2.62 4.85 -13.32
N SER A 103 2.28 6.04 -12.83
CA SER A 103 1.26 6.89 -13.43
C SER A 103 1.85 8.23 -13.84
N ILE A 104 1.25 8.83 -14.86
CA ILE A 104 1.53 10.20 -15.26
C ILE A 104 0.23 10.97 -15.25
N THR A 105 0.17 12.02 -14.44
CA THR A 105 -0.83 13.08 -14.58
C THR A 105 -0.23 14.21 -15.40
N TYR A 106 -0.87 14.57 -16.51
CA TYR A 106 -0.42 15.66 -17.36
C TYR A 106 -1.07 16.99 -16.98
N TRP A 107 -0.38 18.10 -17.25
CA TRP A 107 -0.92 19.44 -17.02
C TRP A 107 -1.97 19.84 -18.06
N ASN A 108 -1.58 19.79 -19.33
CA ASN A 108 -2.42 20.01 -20.52
C ASN A 108 -2.03 19.02 -21.63
N GLU A 109 -2.92 18.74 -22.58
CA GLU A 109 -2.67 17.72 -23.61
C GLU A 109 -1.50 18.04 -24.53
N ASN A 110 -1.21 19.33 -24.77
CA ASN A 110 -0.14 19.75 -25.70
C ASN A 110 1.27 19.53 -25.13
N THR A 111 1.41 19.62 -23.80
CA THR A 111 2.67 19.42 -23.09
C THR A 111 2.79 18.02 -22.47
N ALA A 112 1.78 17.16 -22.64
CA ALA A 112 1.87 15.78 -22.20
C ALA A 112 3.01 15.05 -22.95
N PRO A 113 3.68 14.09 -22.31
CA PRO A 113 4.75 13.36 -22.97
C PRO A 113 4.18 12.47 -24.09
N ALA A 114 4.91 12.35 -25.18
CA ALA A 114 4.56 11.48 -26.31
C ALA A 114 5.54 10.32 -26.46
N ASN A 115 6.82 10.56 -26.17
CA ASN A 115 7.86 9.53 -26.16
C ASN A 115 8.66 9.64 -24.86
N TRP A 116 8.85 8.53 -24.17
CA TRP A 116 9.69 8.49 -22.98
C TRP A 116 10.18 7.07 -22.69
N THR A 117 11.19 7.00 -21.82
CA THR A 117 11.56 5.78 -21.11
C THR A 117 11.31 5.96 -19.63
N PHE A 118 10.98 4.87 -18.95
CA PHE A 118 10.99 4.79 -17.49
C PHE A 118 12.16 3.88 -17.10
N ASP A 119 13.11 4.42 -16.37
CA ASP A 119 14.39 3.76 -16.12
C ASP A 119 14.66 3.59 -14.61
N GLY A 120 15.37 2.54 -14.23
CA GLY A 120 15.92 2.32 -12.90
C GLY A 120 17.45 2.45 -12.89
N TRP A 121 18.03 2.96 -11.80
CA TRP A 121 19.49 3.11 -11.67
C TRP A 121 20.14 1.90 -11.01
N ASN A 122 20.98 1.16 -11.74
CA ASN A 122 21.66 -0.04 -11.22
C ASN A 122 22.94 0.24 -10.43
N GLY A 123 23.28 1.51 -10.19
CA GLY A 123 24.55 1.93 -9.58
C GLY A 123 25.58 2.46 -10.58
N THR A 124 25.49 2.06 -11.86
CA THR A 124 26.45 2.41 -12.92
C THR A 124 25.78 3.07 -14.12
N GLU A 125 24.61 2.58 -14.51
CA GLU A 125 23.85 3.08 -15.66
C GLU A 125 22.34 3.02 -15.40
N TRP A 126 21.60 3.74 -16.25
CA TRP A 126 20.15 3.70 -16.29
C TRP A 126 19.69 2.50 -17.11
N VAL A 127 18.97 1.59 -16.46
CA VAL A 127 18.36 0.41 -17.07
C VAL A 127 16.94 0.75 -17.50
N GLN A 128 16.64 0.63 -18.79
CA GLN A 128 15.29 0.88 -19.31
C GLN A 128 14.32 -0.21 -18.83
N LEU A 129 13.30 0.17 -18.07
CA LEU A 129 12.27 -0.74 -17.53
C LEU A 129 10.99 -0.71 -18.36
N ASP A 130 10.65 0.46 -18.89
CA ASP A 130 9.54 0.64 -19.82
C ASP A 130 9.88 1.67 -20.90
N LYS A 131 9.19 1.59 -22.04
CA LYS A 131 9.33 2.52 -23.16
C LYS A 131 7.99 2.76 -23.84
N GLN A 132 7.61 4.02 -23.90
CA GLN A 132 6.39 4.45 -24.59
C GLN A 132 6.76 5.33 -25.78
N THR A 133 6.06 5.13 -26.90
CA THR A 133 6.30 5.85 -28.15
C THR A 133 5.00 6.30 -28.80
N ASN A 134 4.98 7.54 -29.25
CA ASN A 134 3.90 8.18 -29.99
C ASN A 134 2.54 8.13 -29.25
N ILE A 135 2.55 8.30 -27.93
CA ILE A 135 1.33 8.46 -27.14
C ILE A 135 0.78 9.86 -27.39
N ARG A 136 -0.35 9.94 -28.11
CA ARG A 136 -1.03 11.20 -28.46
C ARG A 136 -2.39 11.35 -27.80
N ASN A 137 -3.00 10.24 -27.41
CA ASN A 137 -4.39 10.19 -26.96
C ASN A 137 -4.48 10.21 -25.44
N TRP A 138 -4.17 11.37 -24.83
CA TRP A 138 -4.28 11.60 -23.39
C TRP A 138 -5.73 11.84 -22.90
N TYR A 139 -6.73 11.66 -23.78
CA TYR A 139 -8.11 12.14 -23.68
C TYR A 139 -9.07 11.38 -22.74
N THR A 140 -8.58 10.52 -21.84
CA THR A 140 -9.48 9.75 -20.97
C THR A 140 -9.98 10.56 -19.78
N ILE A 141 -11.06 11.33 -19.98
CA ILE A 141 -11.97 11.74 -18.91
C ILE A 141 -12.48 10.45 -18.23
N PRO A 142 -12.48 10.33 -16.89
CA PRO A 142 -12.53 11.42 -15.92
C PRO A 142 -11.19 11.93 -15.37
N SER A 143 -10.04 11.34 -15.71
CA SER A 143 -8.76 11.71 -15.07
C SER A 143 -7.69 12.10 -16.08
N LYS A 144 -7.01 13.24 -15.85
CA LYS A 144 -5.76 13.60 -16.55
C LYS A 144 -4.58 12.64 -16.27
N LYS A 145 -4.85 11.48 -15.67
CA LYS A 145 -3.91 10.46 -15.22
C LYS A 145 -3.99 9.25 -16.13
N GLN A 146 -2.84 8.73 -16.55
CA GLN A 146 -2.71 7.44 -17.20
C GLN A 146 -1.73 6.57 -16.43
N GLU A 147 -1.99 5.26 -16.42
CA GLU A 147 -1.17 4.27 -15.73
C GLU A 147 -0.48 3.36 -16.73
N PHE A 148 0.75 2.97 -16.42
CA PHE A 148 1.60 2.13 -17.25
C PHE A 148 2.23 1.07 -16.36
N SER A 149 1.91 -0.19 -16.62
CA SER A 149 2.45 -1.35 -15.91
C SER A 149 3.47 -2.09 -16.76
N PHE A 150 4.51 -2.62 -16.13
CA PHE A 150 5.61 -3.34 -16.77
C PHE A 150 6.14 -4.43 -15.82
N SER A 151 6.85 -5.42 -16.35
CA SER A 151 7.51 -6.44 -15.54
C SER A 151 8.90 -5.96 -15.12
N ASN A 152 9.23 -6.12 -13.84
CA ASN A 152 10.54 -5.78 -13.31
C ASN A 152 10.93 -6.71 -12.16
N ASP A 153 12.10 -7.33 -12.28
CA ASP A 153 12.62 -8.27 -11.31
C ASP A 153 13.55 -7.62 -10.26
N ASN A 154 13.94 -6.36 -10.47
CA ASN A 154 14.96 -5.70 -9.66
C ASN A 154 14.40 -4.51 -8.88
N ALA A 155 14.84 -4.36 -7.63
CA ALA A 155 14.62 -3.14 -6.87
C ALA A 155 15.72 -2.12 -7.16
N TYR A 156 15.35 -0.85 -7.35
CA TYR A 156 16.29 0.24 -7.58
C TYR A 156 16.10 1.34 -6.55
N ILE A 157 17.20 2.03 -6.20
CA ILE A 157 17.13 3.19 -5.30
C ILE A 157 16.72 4.47 -6.06
N LYS A 158 16.98 4.56 -7.36
CA LYS A 158 16.56 5.71 -8.19
C LYS A 158 15.78 5.26 -9.41
N TYR A 159 14.78 6.06 -9.74
CA TYR A 159 13.98 5.92 -10.94
C TYR A 159 13.90 7.25 -11.67
N ARG A 160 13.74 7.21 -12.99
CA ARG A 160 13.47 8.41 -13.78
C ARG A 160 12.44 8.20 -14.87
N LEU A 161 11.70 9.25 -15.14
CA LEU A 161 10.92 9.45 -16.35
C LEU A 161 11.75 10.32 -17.32
N ASN A 162 12.29 9.72 -18.37
CA ASN A 162 13.11 10.41 -19.37
C ASN A 162 12.29 10.69 -20.64
N ILE A 163 11.77 11.91 -20.74
CA ILE A 163 10.89 12.35 -21.81
C ILE A 163 11.73 12.83 -23.00
N THR A 164 11.42 12.35 -24.20
CA THR A 164 12.17 12.68 -25.43
C THR A 164 11.33 13.41 -26.48
N ALA A 165 10.00 13.37 -26.35
CA ALA A 165 9.08 14.19 -27.15
C ALA A 165 7.80 14.48 -26.37
N SER A 166 7.16 15.61 -26.65
CA SER A 166 5.80 15.91 -26.20
C SER A 166 4.79 15.70 -27.33
N VAL A 167 3.49 15.78 -26.99
CA VAL A 167 2.39 15.66 -27.96
C VAL A 167 2.49 16.71 -29.07
N PHE A 168 3.07 17.89 -28.81
CA PHE A 168 3.29 18.87 -29.85
C PHE A 168 4.45 18.50 -30.79
N ALA A 169 5.66 18.23 -30.27
CA ALA A 169 6.82 17.83 -31.08
C ALA A 169 8.02 17.32 -30.24
N GLN A 170 9.01 16.73 -30.91
CA GLN A 170 10.34 16.47 -30.34
C GLN A 170 11.09 17.79 -30.09
N GLY A 171 11.82 17.86 -28.98
CA GLY A 171 12.58 19.06 -28.58
C GLY A 171 11.74 20.15 -27.92
N ASN A 172 10.41 20.03 -27.93
CA ASN A 172 9.50 20.95 -27.25
C ASN A 172 9.31 20.61 -25.78
N ALA A 173 8.95 21.61 -25.00
CA ALA A 173 8.55 21.50 -23.60
C ALA A 173 7.61 20.32 -23.26
N SER A 174 7.75 19.78 -22.03
CA SER A 174 6.78 18.89 -21.40
C SER A 174 6.54 19.28 -19.94
N ILE A 175 5.31 19.11 -19.45
CA ILE A 175 4.93 19.40 -18.06
C ILE A 175 4.22 18.18 -17.47
N ILE A 176 4.76 17.69 -16.36
CA ILE A 176 4.23 16.57 -15.60
C ILE A 176 3.63 17.12 -14.32
N ALA A 177 2.33 16.97 -14.15
CA ALA A 177 1.63 17.43 -12.95
C ALA A 177 1.90 16.48 -11.78
N GLU A 178 1.80 15.17 -12.01
CA GLU A 178 2.17 14.15 -11.02
C GLU A 178 2.83 12.96 -11.70
N LEU A 179 3.85 12.40 -11.03
CA LEU A 179 4.46 11.12 -11.34
C LEU A 179 4.34 10.24 -10.09
N GLU A 180 3.58 9.16 -10.19
CA GLU A 180 3.40 8.21 -9.10
C GLU A 180 4.05 6.87 -9.46
N MET A 181 4.51 6.15 -8.45
CA MET A 181 5.15 4.84 -8.62
C MET A 181 4.50 3.82 -7.68
N PHE A 182 4.38 2.58 -8.13
CA PHE A 182 3.68 1.53 -7.40
C PHE A 182 4.44 0.21 -7.51
N GLU A 183 4.43 -0.55 -6.41
CA GLU A 183 4.90 -1.93 -6.40
C GLU A 183 3.74 -2.86 -6.73
N LYS A 184 4.05 -4.04 -7.26
CA LYS A 184 3.05 -5.10 -7.42
C LYS A 184 2.77 -5.75 -6.07
N ASN A 185 1.49 -5.86 -5.71
CA ASN A 185 1.08 -6.66 -4.56
C ASN A 185 1.29 -8.13 -4.93
N ASN A 186 2.16 -8.83 -4.21
CA ASN A 186 2.35 -10.27 -4.41
C ASN A 186 1.06 -11.00 -4.00
N PRO A 187 0.31 -11.63 -4.93
CA PRO A 187 -0.81 -12.48 -4.56
C PRO A 187 -0.21 -13.76 -3.99
N GLY A 188 -0.06 -13.82 -2.66
CA GLY A 188 0.33 -15.02 -1.94
C GLY A 188 1.83 -15.33 -1.91
N THR A 189 2.49 -14.84 -0.88
CA THR A 189 3.34 -15.71 -0.07
C THR A 189 2.83 -15.64 1.36
N ASP A 190 1.91 -16.54 1.70
CA ASP A 190 1.82 -17.06 3.06
C ASP A 190 3.15 -17.79 3.33
N PRO A 191 4.02 -17.36 4.26
CA PRO A 191 5.17 -18.15 4.66
C PRO A 191 4.68 -19.20 5.67
N GLY A 192 3.97 -20.20 5.15
CA GLY A 192 3.81 -21.48 5.81
C GLY A 192 4.96 -22.41 5.44
N THR A 193 6.09 -22.34 6.16
CA THR A 193 6.97 -23.50 6.42
C THR A 193 7.85 -23.25 7.66
N ASP A 194 7.43 -23.89 8.75
CA ASP A 194 8.19 -24.56 9.85
C ASP A 194 9.30 -23.82 10.66
N PRO A 195 9.24 -23.86 12.01
CA PRO A 195 10.27 -23.30 12.89
C PRO A 195 11.39 -24.31 13.18
N GLY A 196 12.60 -23.99 12.72
CA GLY A 196 13.81 -24.68 13.15
C GLY A 196 14.25 -24.23 14.55
N THR A 197 14.22 -25.17 15.48
CA THR A 197 14.78 -25.13 16.84
C THR A 197 16.31 -24.95 16.85
N ASP A 198 16.85 -24.10 17.74
CA ASP A 198 17.60 -24.48 18.97
C ASP A 198 18.37 -23.25 19.55
N PRO A 199 18.57 -23.15 20.89
CA PRO A 199 19.09 -21.97 21.58
C PRO A 199 20.61 -22.03 21.80
N GLY A 200 21.27 -20.88 21.76
CA GLY A 200 22.71 -20.76 22.06
C GLY A 200 23.02 -19.48 22.82
N THR A 201 23.25 -19.65 24.12
CA THR A 201 23.79 -18.66 25.08
C THR A 201 25.27 -18.35 24.82
N ASP A 202 25.70 -17.08 25.01
CA ASP A 202 26.65 -16.57 26.05
C ASP A 202 27.29 -15.20 25.60
N PRO A 203 27.99 -14.40 26.44
CA PRO A 203 27.65 -13.00 26.67
C PRO A 203 28.78 -12.02 26.26
N GLY A 204 28.42 -10.77 26.00
CA GLY A 204 29.39 -9.69 25.76
C GLY A 204 29.01 -8.45 26.55
N THR A 205 29.74 -8.20 27.62
CA THR A 205 29.64 -7.03 28.52
C THR A 205 30.32 -5.79 27.92
N ASP A 206 29.65 -4.64 27.94
CA ASP A 206 30.19 -3.35 28.43
C ASP A 206 29.04 -2.33 28.68
N PRO A 207 29.11 -1.44 29.70
CA PRO A 207 27.99 -0.68 30.22
C PRO A 207 27.90 0.74 29.64
N GLY A 208 26.69 1.16 29.28
CA GLY A 208 26.35 2.54 28.96
C GLY A 208 24.89 2.80 29.32
N THR A 209 24.68 3.70 30.27
CA THR A 209 23.45 3.95 31.04
C THR A 209 22.39 4.76 30.31
N ASP A 210 21.14 4.27 30.29
CA ASP A 210 19.89 5.06 30.42
C ASP A 210 18.80 4.13 31.03
N PRO A 211 17.80 4.65 31.78
CA PRO A 211 17.00 3.83 32.69
C PRO A 211 15.99 2.94 31.95
N GLU A 212 16.06 1.65 32.25
CA GLU A 212 15.14 0.61 31.80
C GLU A 212 13.85 0.62 32.65
N PRO A 213 12.65 0.57 32.06
CA PRO A 213 11.40 0.44 32.83
C PRO A 213 11.24 -0.99 33.37
N THR A 214 10.98 -1.10 34.69
CA THR A 214 10.92 -2.37 35.45
C THR A 214 9.49 -2.94 35.66
N GLY A 215 8.61 -2.84 34.65
CA GLY A 215 7.23 -3.36 34.71
C GLY A 215 7.03 -4.57 33.79
N ASP A 216 6.74 -5.76 34.35
CA ASP A 216 6.83 -7.03 33.64
C ASP A 216 5.77 -7.24 32.52
N ASN A 217 4.68 -6.47 32.48
CA ASN A 217 3.67 -6.47 31.41
C ASN A 217 3.02 -5.06 31.28
N ALA A 218 2.49 -4.74 30.11
CA ALA A 218 1.76 -3.50 29.78
C ALA A 218 0.55 -3.80 28.88
N LEU A 219 -0.45 -2.93 28.92
CA LEU A 219 -1.62 -2.97 28.05
C LEU A 219 -1.46 -1.97 26.91
N LEU A 220 -1.35 -2.45 25.68
CA LEU A 220 -1.35 -1.64 24.47
C LEU A 220 -2.79 -1.58 23.90
N VAL A 221 -3.32 -0.36 23.78
CA VAL A 221 -4.62 -0.09 23.15
C VAL A 221 -4.38 0.65 21.84
N ILE A 222 -4.83 0.07 20.74
CA ILE A 222 -4.71 0.65 19.40
C ILE A 222 -6.09 1.07 18.91
N LYS A 223 -6.25 2.36 18.65
CA LYS A 223 -7.46 2.92 18.06
C LYS A 223 -7.29 3.04 16.56
N MET A 224 -8.14 2.33 15.82
CA MET A 224 -8.12 2.34 14.36
C MET A 224 -8.95 3.51 13.82
N LEU A 225 -8.68 3.97 12.60
CA LEU A 225 -9.46 5.01 11.91
C LEU A 225 -10.95 4.64 11.76
N SER A 226 -11.29 3.36 11.79
CA SER A 226 -12.68 2.88 11.79
C SER A 226 -13.41 3.12 13.12
N GLY A 227 -12.70 3.54 14.17
CA GLY A 227 -13.19 3.59 15.54
C GLY A 227 -13.13 2.25 16.28
N LEU A 228 -12.65 1.17 15.64
CA LEU A 228 -12.38 -0.10 16.32
C LEU A 228 -11.17 0.05 17.25
N GLU A 229 -11.32 -0.40 18.49
CA GLU A 229 -10.23 -0.50 19.45
C GLU A 229 -9.76 -1.96 19.54
N LYS A 230 -8.44 -2.16 19.54
CA LYS A 230 -7.80 -3.45 19.77
C LYS A 230 -6.91 -3.33 21.01
N GLU A 231 -6.98 -4.33 21.86
CA GLU A 231 -6.23 -4.38 23.12
C GLU A 231 -5.30 -5.60 23.13
N PHE A 232 -4.09 -5.39 23.63
CA PHE A 232 -3.04 -6.41 23.72
C PHE A 232 -2.32 -6.29 25.06
N GLU A 233 -2.28 -7.38 25.84
CA GLU A 233 -1.36 -7.51 26.96
C GLU A 233 -0.01 -7.96 26.41
N LEU A 234 1.04 -7.19 26.68
CA LEU A 234 2.37 -7.36 26.09
C LEU A 234 3.45 -7.23 27.17
N THR A 235 4.58 -7.88 26.96
CA THR A 235 5.81 -7.60 27.72
C THR A 235 6.40 -6.24 27.33
N ALA A 236 7.29 -5.70 28.16
CA ALA A 236 7.99 -4.45 27.84
C ALA A 236 8.75 -4.51 26.51
N SER A 237 9.39 -5.66 26.20
CA SER A 237 10.08 -5.86 24.91
C SER A 237 9.11 -5.85 23.73
N GLU A 238 7.93 -6.48 23.85
CA GLU A 238 6.96 -6.50 22.76
C GLU A 238 6.30 -5.14 22.53
N VAL A 239 6.13 -4.34 23.59
CA VAL A 239 5.73 -2.93 23.46
C VAL A 239 6.79 -2.15 22.71
N GLN A 240 8.08 -2.33 23.06
CA GLN A 240 9.16 -1.64 22.38
C GLN A 240 9.24 -2.04 20.90
N ASP A 241 9.10 -3.33 20.59
CA ASP A 241 9.06 -3.83 19.21
C ASP A 241 7.91 -3.19 18.40
N PHE A 242 6.74 -3.02 19.02
CA PHE A 242 5.61 -2.32 18.40
C PHE A 242 5.91 -0.83 18.17
N ILE A 243 6.47 -0.14 19.16
CA ILE A 243 6.83 1.28 19.06
C ILE A 243 7.90 1.49 17.99
N ASP A 244 8.91 0.63 17.94
CA ASP A 244 9.99 0.69 16.96
C ASP A 244 9.47 0.43 15.55
N TRP A 245 8.55 -0.53 15.39
CA TRP A 245 7.84 -0.72 14.14
C TRP A 245 7.03 0.51 13.75
N TYR A 246 6.22 1.06 14.68
CA TYR A 246 5.35 2.19 14.41
C TYR A 246 6.16 3.43 14.03
N ASN A 247 7.20 3.76 14.79
CA ASN A 247 8.10 4.88 14.54
C ASN A 247 8.93 4.63 13.28
N GLY A 248 9.44 3.41 13.09
CA GLY A 248 10.11 3.01 11.87
C GLY A 248 9.23 3.28 10.65
N ARG A 249 7.94 2.94 10.73
CA ARG A 249 6.96 3.20 9.67
C ARG A 249 6.58 4.65 9.51
N ALA A 250 6.43 5.39 10.61
CA ALA A 250 6.25 6.84 10.60
C ALA A 250 7.44 7.58 9.95
N ASP A 251 8.65 7.05 10.10
CA ASP A 251 9.88 7.51 9.46
C ASP A 251 10.02 7.01 8.01
N GLY A 252 9.03 6.30 7.47
CA GLY A 252 9.02 5.77 6.11
C GLY A 252 9.81 4.47 5.90
N ARG A 253 10.16 3.76 6.97
CA ARG A 253 10.88 2.47 6.96
C ARG A 253 9.96 1.32 7.37
N GLY A 254 10.40 0.07 7.20
CA GLY A 254 9.68 -1.08 7.76
C GLY A 254 8.34 -1.40 7.08
N LYS A 255 7.67 -2.43 7.60
CA LYS A 255 6.44 -2.99 7.02
C LYS A 255 5.22 -2.12 7.33
N GLU A 256 4.24 -2.12 6.43
CA GLU A 256 2.94 -1.47 6.66
C GLU A 256 2.09 -2.18 7.73
N THR A 257 2.42 -3.44 8.06
CA THR A 257 1.71 -4.24 9.06
C THR A 257 2.60 -4.72 10.19
N TYR A 258 2.04 -4.73 11.40
CA TYR A 258 2.59 -5.39 12.59
C TYR A 258 1.74 -6.59 12.96
N MET A 259 2.37 -7.65 13.44
CA MET A 259 1.72 -8.90 13.83
C MET A 259 1.87 -9.10 15.34
N PHE A 260 0.74 -9.32 16.00
CA PHE A 260 0.69 -9.79 17.38
C PHE A 260 0.35 -11.29 17.38
N ASP A 261 1.11 -12.09 18.11
CA ASP A 261 0.72 -13.46 18.43
C ASP A 261 -0.31 -13.44 19.56
N LYS A 262 -1.44 -14.14 19.36
CA LYS A 262 -2.49 -14.31 20.37
C LYS A 262 -2.40 -15.72 20.96
N ASP A 263 -1.96 -15.79 22.20
CA ASP A 263 -1.86 -17.01 22.99
C ASP A 263 -3.19 -17.43 23.66
N PHE A 264 -4.13 -16.49 23.82
CA PHE A 264 -5.45 -16.73 24.42
C PHE A 264 -6.57 -16.97 23.38
N ASN A 265 -7.62 -17.68 23.79
CA ASN A 265 -8.80 -18.01 22.97
C ASN A 265 -8.46 -18.69 21.62
N LYS A 266 -7.40 -19.51 21.61
CA LYS A 266 -6.86 -20.19 20.43
C LYS A 266 -7.78 -21.29 19.87
N GLY A 267 -8.68 -21.84 20.68
CA GLY A 267 -9.61 -22.88 20.24
C GLY A 267 -8.87 -24.09 19.63
N PRO A 268 -9.39 -24.72 18.56
CA PRO A 268 -8.74 -25.88 17.91
C PRO A 268 -7.59 -25.51 16.97
N PHE A 269 -7.16 -24.24 16.91
CA PHE A 269 -6.17 -23.77 15.94
C PHE A 269 -4.74 -23.89 16.47
N THR A 270 -3.75 -24.05 15.58
CA THR A 270 -2.33 -24.22 15.94
C THR A 270 -1.59 -22.90 16.17
N SER A 271 -2.12 -21.79 15.65
CA SER A 271 -1.68 -20.43 15.96
C SER A 271 -2.86 -19.48 15.75
N ARG A 272 -2.82 -18.31 16.41
CA ARG A 272 -3.75 -17.22 16.18
C ARG A 272 -2.95 -15.94 16.16
N LYS A 273 -3.06 -15.20 15.08
CA LYS A 273 -2.31 -13.95 14.86
C LYS A 273 -3.29 -12.83 14.62
N ASP A 274 -2.98 -11.64 15.14
CA ASP A 274 -3.74 -10.43 14.88
C ASP A 274 -2.82 -9.42 14.19
N TYR A 275 -3.31 -8.80 13.13
CA TYR A 275 -2.53 -7.85 12.35
C TYR A 275 -3.11 -6.44 12.50
N VAL A 276 -2.21 -5.46 12.59
CA VAL A 276 -2.55 -4.04 12.56
C VAL A 276 -1.79 -3.36 11.43
N THR A 277 -2.44 -2.39 10.79
CA THR A 277 -1.93 -1.68 9.61
C THR A 277 -1.65 -0.24 9.99
N PHE A 278 -0.42 0.24 9.77
CA PHE A 278 0.04 1.57 10.18
C PHE A 278 -0.88 2.70 9.70
N SER A 279 -1.18 2.74 8.40
CA SER A 279 -2.07 3.75 7.79
C SER A 279 -3.52 3.72 8.30
N LYS A 280 -3.90 2.68 9.06
CA LYS A 280 -5.22 2.53 9.67
C LYS A 280 -5.22 2.80 11.17
N ILE A 281 -4.07 3.09 11.77
CA ILE A 281 -3.98 3.49 13.18
C ILE A 281 -4.28 4.98 13.28
N GLN A 282 -5.27 5.33 14.08
CA GLN A 282 -5.56 6.72 14.47
C GLN A 282 -4.63 7.18 15.60
N SER A 283 -4.50 6.34 16.62
CA SER A 283 -3.69 6.58 17.82
C SER A 283 -3.45 5.26 18.56
N PHE A 284 -2.47 5.22 19.46
CA PHE A 284 -2.31 4.11 20.41
C PHE A 284 -1.93 4.65 21.79
N GLU A 285 -2.23 3.86 22.82
CA GLU A 285 -1.92 4.15 24.23
C GLU A 285 -1.24 2.93 24.86
N VAL A 286 -0.22 3.18 25.68
CA VAL A 286 0.48 2.14 26.46
C VAL A 286 0.21 2.41 27.93
N MET A 287 -0.37 1.44 28.64
CA MET A 287 -0.63 1.51 30.08
C MET A 287 0.23 0.48 30.80
N GLU A 288 1.12 0.95 31.67
CA GLU A 288 1.95 0.10 32.51
C GLU A 288 1.22 -0.25 33.82
N TYR A 289 1.34 -1.49 34.28
CA TYR A 289 0.79 -1.89 35.58
C TYR A 289 1.71 -1.41 36.71
N THR A 290 1.15 -0.72 37.70
CA THR A 290 1.84 -0.48 38.98
C THR A 290 1.89 -1.78 39.78
N LYS A 291 3.07 -2.13 40.30
CA LYS A 291 3.25 -3.25 41.25
C LYS A 291 2.39 -3.10 42.50
#